data_AF-W6RNK4-F1
#
_entry.id   AF-W6RNK4-F1
#
_cell.length_a   1.000
_cell.length_b   1.000
_cell.length_c   1.000
_cell.angle_alpha   90.00
_cell.angle_beta   90.00
_cell.angle_gamma   90.00
#
_symmetry.space_group_name_H-M   'P 1'
#
loop_
_entity.id
_entity.type
_entity.pdbx_description
1 polymer ?
#
loop_
_entity_poly.entity_id
_entity_poly.type
_entity_poly.pdbx_seq_one_letter_code
_entity_poly.pdbx_strand_id
1 'polypeptide(L)'
;MRQKARRGDLHLTVAVGYVKTDDARVEKDPDRRVQESILLVFRKFAELQTVRQVLLWFRQENVLVPSVIQGRGKRPIEWKAPVYHTLHHILTNPVYAGSYAYGRRATRVMIKNGRKRVTRDTLRRNSKDWEVLIHDHHEGYISWAEFERNQHLIAENANGKSYMGRGSIRRGEALLPGLFRCGRCGRRLHIQYSGKGGNTQRYVCRGTFGDMAVGNCIGFGGMRVDRAVAQEVLERLQPLGIEAALRAMEAHTQRHSDKHQQLENSIKQAQYEAARARRQYDAVDPDNRLVAGELERRWNEKLIQLRDLEIELETLSTDRDMPALSADDCARLMKLGSDLGQAWDSPSVSTETRKKIIRLLITEIIVDIVDDTLAIIIHWQGGDHTRMTVRKNKIGQTRWAVKADVVDLVRALARQLPDLSIAAILNRSGKRTGHGASWTRSHVCSLRNIHGISVYREGERAERGERTLDEAADILKVSRATAYRMVSSGALPARQLCTGAPWIVRLSDLQHDVVRREADARRSRRPRSQDLVQNPLLL
;
A
#
# COMPACT_ATOMS: atom_id res chain seq x y z
N MET A 1 51.00 1.83 12.72
CA MET A 1 49.57 2.18 12.53
C MET A 1 48.61 1.07 12.95
N ARG A 2 48.69 -0.16 12.41
CA ARG A 2 47.77 -1.26 12.78
C ARG A 2 47.75 -1.59 14.29
N GLN A 3 48.89 -1.56 14.97
CA GLN A 3 48.94 -1.76 16.43
C GLN A 3 48.21 -0.65 17.21
N LYS A 4 48.33 0.63 16.81
CA LYS A 4 47.55 1.73 17.40
C LYS A 4 46.05 1.55 17.15
N ALA A 5 45.66 1.06 15.96
CA ALA A 5 44.26 0.75 15.67
C ALA A 5 43.71 -0.39 16.54
N ARG A 6 44.50 -1.46 16.78
CA ARG A 6 44.10 -2.57 17.65
C ARG A 6 43.87 -2.17 19.10
N ARG A 7 44.53 -1.10 19.56
CA ARG A 7 44.33 -0.53 20.91
C ARG A 7 43.22 0.52 21.00
N GLY A 8 42.65 0.95 19.87
CA GLY A 8 41.65 2.02 19.82
C GLY A 8 42.22 3.43 19.60
N ASP A 9 43.53 3.64 19.83
CA ASP A 9 44.18 4.97 19.83
C ASP A 9 44.28 5.69 18.47
N LEU A 10 43.99 4.99 17.36
CA LEU A 10 44.18 5.54 16.02
C LEU A 10 42.93 6.31 15.54
N HIS A 11 42.96 7.64 15.70
CA HIS A 11 41.92 8.55 15.20
C HIS A 11 42.43 9.37 14.01
N LEU A 12 41.90 9.11 12.80
CA LEU A 12 42.20 9.91 11.61
C LEU A 12 41.33 11.18 11.55
N THR A 13 40.05 11.03 11.88
CA THR A 13 39.07 12.11 12.00
C THR A 13 38.05 11.74 13.07
N VAL A 14 37.75 12.65 13.98
CA VAL A 14 36.64 12.50 14.93
C VAL A 14 35.31 12.80 14.21
N ALA A 15 34.28 12.02 14.52
CA ALA A 15 32.94 12.21 13.96
C ALA A 15 32.27 13.45 14.57
N VAL A 16 31.29 14.03 13.86
CA VAL A 16 30.48 15.15 14.39
C VAL A 16 29.76 14.71 15.67
N GLY A 17 29.75 15.56 16.71
CA GLY A 17 29.22 15.21 18.03
C GLY A 17 30.26 14.64 18.99
N TYR A 18 31.50 14.49 18.55
CA TYR A 18 32.59 14.06 19.41
C TYR A 18 33.78 15.01 19.31
N VAL A 19 34.48 15.17 20.42
CA VAL A 19 35.75 15.87 20.54
C VAL A 19 36.85 14.90 20.96
N LYS A 20 38.09 15.20 20.55
CA LYS A 20 39.26 14.46 21.02
C LYS A 20 39.89 15.26 22.16
N THR A 21 40.02 14.62 23.32
CA THR A 21 40.71 15.21 24.47
C THR A 21 42.23 15.15 24.31
N ASP A 22 42.95 15.88 25.15
CA ASP A 22 44.42 15.92 25.12
C ASP A 22 45.03 14.54 25.42
N ASP A 23 44.34 13.71 26.22
CA ASP A 23 44.67 12.30 26.50
C ASP A 23 44.33 11.34 25.35
N ALA A 24 44.02 11.89 24.17
CA ALA A 24 43.64 11.18 22.96
C ALA A 24 42.37 10.33 23.06
N ARG A 25 41.53 10.54 24.08
CA ARG A 25 40.22 9.88 24.21
C ARG A 25 39.16 10.59 23.36
N VAL A 26 38.09 9.86 23.07
CA VAL A 26 36.93 10.38 22.33
C VAL A 26 35.81 10.59 23.33
N GLU A 27 35.37 11.84 23.45
CA GLU A 27 34.28 12.22 24.36
C GLU A 27 33.20 12.98 23.57
N LYS A 28 31.97 12.97 24.08
CA LYS A 28 30.87 13.72 23.47
C LYS A 28 31.20 15.20 23.44
N ASP A 29 30.76 15.89 22.40
CA ASP A 29 30.90 17.34 22.31
C ASP A 29 30.24 18.01 23.51
N PRO A 30 30.92 18.90 24.26
CA PRO A 30 30.32 19.56 25.42
C PRO A 30 29.13 20.46 25.04
N ASP A 31 28.99 20.87 23.78
CA ASP A 31 27.82 21.60 23.30
C ASP A 31 26.58 20.69 23.29
N ARG A 32 25.67 20.94 24.23
CA ARG A 32 24.40 20.22 24.35
C ARG A 32 23.55 20.29 23.08
N ARG A 33 23.58 21.39 22.33
CA ARG A 33 22.82 21.53 21.09
C ARG A 33 23.31 20.55 20.03
N VAL A 34 24.63 20.36 19.94
CA VAL A 34 25.23 19.36 19.06
C VAL A 34 24.78 17.96 19.48
N GLN A 35 24.85 17.67 20.78
CA GLN A 35 24.44 16.36 21.29
C GLN A 35 22.96 16.06 20.98
N GLU A 36 22.08 16.99 21.27
CA GLU A 36 20.64 16.85 21.04
C GLU A 36 20.28 16.76 19.57
N SER A 37 20.97 17.50 18.68
CA SER A 37 20.76 17.40 17.24
C SER A 37 21.12 16.01 16.72
N ILE A 38 22.22 15.42 17.20
CA ILE A 38 22.59 14.04 16.86
C ILE A 38 21.56 13.04 17.42
N LEU A 39 21.11 13.21 18.67
CA LEU A 39 20.05 12.37 19.25
C LEU A 39 18.74 12.49 18.47
N LEU A 40 18.38 13.69 18.00
CA LEU A 40 17.18 13.92 17.19
C LEU A 40 17.24 13.13 15.87
N VAL A 41 18.40 13.05 15.21
CA VAL A 41 18.56 12.23 14.01
C VAL A 41 18.21 10.76 14.29
N PHE A 42 18.69 10.21 15.41
CA PHE A 42 18.38 8.83 15.80
C PHE A 42 16.92 8.65 16.20
N ARG A 43 16.34 9.57 16.98
CA ARG A 43 14.91 9.54 17.35
C ARG A 43 14.00 9.59 16.12
N LYS A 44 14.27 10.52 15.19
CA LYS A 44 13.51 10.63 13.94
C LYS A 44 13.72 9.44 13.01
N PHE A 45 14.91 8.82 13.03
CA PHE A 45 15.11 7.58 12.29
C PHE A 45 14.33 6.40 12.90
N ALA A 46 14.28 6.28 14.23
CA ALA A 46 13.45 5.28 14.90
C ALA A 46 11.96 5.46 14.53
N GLU A 47 11.49 6.70 14.44
CA GLU A 47 10.12 7.05 14.06
C GLU A 47 9.82 6.79 12.56
N LEU A 48 10.67 7.30 11.67
CA LEU A 48 10.39 7.36 10.22
C LEU A 48 10.94 6.16 9.46
N GLN A 49 11.87 5.41 10.07
CA GLN A 49 12.48 4.16 9.61
C GLN A 49 13.17 4.20 8.24
N THR A 50 13.31 5.37 7.62
CA THR A 50 14.01 5.54 6.35
C THR A 50 14.82 6.84 6.35
N VAL A 51 16.07 6.77 5.90
CA VAL A 51 16.98 7.95 5.87
C VAL A 51 16.42 9.09 5.02
N ARG A 52 15.71 8.76 3.93
CA ARG A 52 15.09 9.78 3.07
C ARG A 52 13.96 10.51 3.77
N GLN A 53 13.11 9.83 4.55
CA GLN A 53 12.02 10.50 5.26
C GLN A 53 12.58 11.38 6.39
N VAL A 54 13.63 10.93 7.09
CA VAL A 54 14.36 11.79 8.05
C VAL A 54 14.86 13.05 7.36
N LEU A 55 15.52 12.93 6.19
CA LEU A 55 15.97 14.09 5.42
C LEU A 55 14.82 15.05 5.07
N LEU A 56 13.70 14.52 4.58
CA LEU A 56 12.55 15.33 4.21
C LEU A 56 11.97 16.08 5.42
N TRP A 57 11.85 15.40 6.55
CA TRP A 57 11.36 16.00 7.79
C TRP A 57 12.28 17.16 8.24
N PHE A 58 13.59 16.94 8.33
CA PHE A 58 14.53 18.01 8.69
C PHE A 58 14.48 19.20 7.72
N ARG A 59 14.24 18.96 6.43
CA ARG A 59 14.11 20.01 5.41
C ARG A 59 12.79 20.76 5.49
N GLN A 60 11.69 20.08 5.83
CA GLN A 60 10.37 20.68 5.99
C GLN A 60 10.30 21.53 7.26
N GLU A 61 10.89 21.05 8.35
CA GLU A 61 10.93 21.75 9.64
C GLU A 61 12.08 22.75 9.75
N ASN A 62 12.85 22.98 8.67
CA ASN A 62 14.01 23.88 8.64
C ASN A 62 15.07 23.62 9.73
N VAL A 63 15.15 22.40 10.26
CA VAL A 63 16.08 22.04 11.34
C VAL A 63 17.50 21.85 10.75
N LEU A 64 18.45 22.62 11.28
CA LEU A 64 19.86 22.53 10.92
C LEU A 64 20.56 21.41 11.69
N VAL A 65 21.58 20.81 11.07
CA VAL A 65 22.40 19.74 11.65
C VAL A 65 23.85 20.22 11.70
N PRO A 66 24.60 19.90 12.77
CA PRO A 66 26.00 20.27 12.87
C PRO A 66 26.82 19.59 11.76
N SER A 67 27.71 20.37 11.15
CA SER A 67 28.65 19.93 10.15
C SER A 67 30.04 20.44 10.53
N VAL A 68 31.03 19.56 10.46
CA VAL A 68 32.41 19.90 10.79
C VAL A 68 33.13 20.35 9.51
N ILE A 69 33.67 21.57 9.51
CA ILE A 69 34.51 22.06 8.41
C ILE A 69 35.90 21.41 8.53
N GLN A 70 36.39 20.83 7.44
CA GLN A 70 37.75 20.29 7.39
C GLN A 70 38.75 21.45 7.25
N GLY A 71 39.56 21.68 8.29
CA GLY A 71 40.64 22.68 8.31
C GLY A 71 41.76 22.29 9.29
N ARG A 72 42.91 22.97 9.22
CA ARG A 72 44.01 22.83 10.20
C ARG A 72 43.66 23.66 11.44
N GLY A 73 43.37 23.03 12.58
CA GLY A 73 43.10 23.71 13.86
C GLY A 73 41.87 23.19 14.61
N LYS A 74 41.37 23.98 15.58
CA LYS A 74 40.06 23.74 16.22
C LYS A 74 38.99 23.73 15.13
N ARG A 75 38.21 22.65 15.05
CA ARG A 75 37.25 22.46 13.96
C ARG A 75 35.96 23.21 14.29
N PRO A 76 35.67 24.36 13.66
CA PRO A 76 34.43 25.06 13.93
C PRO A 76 33.24 24.20 13.46
N ILE A 77 32.19 24.19 14.27
CA ILE A 77 30.92 23.56 13.93
C ILE A 77 30.08 24.58 13.17
N GLU A 78 29.61 24.18 11.99
CA GLU A 78 28.72 24.98 11.16
C GLU A 78 27.35 24.30 11.09
N TRP A 79 26.28 25.06 11.28
CA TRP A 79 24.91 24.55 11.25
C TRP A 79 24.38 24.65 9.82
N LYS A 80 24.11 23.49 9.17
CA LYS A 80 23.64 23.44 7.78
C LYS A 80 22.40 22.59 7.64
N ALA A 81 21.60 22.91 6.62
CA ALA A 81 20.51 22.04 6.21
C ALA A 81 21.08 20.67 5.79
N PRO A 82 20.58 19.55 6.35
CA PRO A 82 21.20 18.26 6.15
C PRO A 82 21.08 17.78 4.69
N VAL A 83 22.06 16.99 4.26
CA VAL A 83 22.01 16.24 3.00
C VAL A 83 21.98 14.75 3.29
N TYR A 84 21.48 13.95 2.33
CA TYR A 84 21.30 12.50 2.50
C TYR A 84 22.58 11.81 3.01
N HIS A 85 23.73 12.16 2.44
CA HIS A 85 25.01 11.55 2.81
C HIS A 85 25.37 11.79 4.29
N THR A 86 25.09 12.99 4.83
CA THR A 86 25.37 13.34 6.22
C THR A 86 24.54 12.48 7.18
N LEU A 87 23.23 12.42 6.96
CA LEU A 87 22.33 11.61 7.79
C LEU A 87 22.65 10.10 7.67
N HIS A 88 22.87 9.63 6.44
CA HIS A 88 23.28 8.24 6.22
C HIS A 88 24.61 7.93 6.91
N HIS A 89 25.57 8.87 6.93
CA HIS A 89 26.84 8.68 7.65
C HIS A 89 26.62 8.56 9.15
N ILE A 90 25.84 9.46 9.77
CA ILE A 90 25.49 9.41 11.19
C ILE A 90 24.86 8.05 11.53
N LEU A 91 23.85 7.64 10.76
CA LEU A 91 23.11 6.40 11.00
C LEU A 91 23.89 5.11 10.71
N THR A 92 25.02 5.16 10.01
CA THR A 92 25.82 3.96 9.63
C THR A 92 27.22 3.95 10.23
N ASN A 93 27.52 4.88 11.13
CA ASN A 93 28.82 4.98 11.77
C ASN A 93 28.77 4.38 13.19
N PRO A 94 29.50 3.27 13.48
CA PRO A 94 29.47 2.61 14.79
C PRO A 94 30.00 3.47 15.94
N VAL A 95 30.71 4.56 15.65
CA VAL A 95 31.18 5.54 16.64
C VAL A 95 30.02 6.08 17.49
N TYR A 96 28.86 6.35 16.88
CA TYR A 96 27.68 6.80 17.61
C TYR A 96 27.09 5.74 18.55
N ALA A 97 27.52 4.49 18.42
CA ALA A 97 27.18 3.37 19.30
C ALA A 97 28.30 3.07 20.32
N GLY A 98 29.19 4.04 20.58
CA GLY A 98 30.33 3.90 21.50
C GLY A 98 31.44 2.98 20.99
N SER A 99 31.33 2.50 19.74
CA SER A 99 32.20 1.45 19.23
C SER A 99 33.30 1.99 18.30
N TYR A 100 34.53 1.57 18.54
CA TYR A 100 35.67 1.87 17.68
C TYR A 100 35.78 0.83 16.58
N ALA A 101 35.91 1.26 15.32
CA ALA A 101 36.00 0.37 14.16
C ALA A 101 37.10 0.80 13.19
N TYR A 102 37.99 -0.12 12.83
CA TYR A 102 39.05 0.06 11.85
C TYR A 102 39.00 -1.00 10.74
N GLY A 103 39.46 -0.66 9.53
CA GLY A 103 39.43 -1.57 8.38
C GLY A 103 38.07 -1.71 7.69
N ARG A 104 37.17 -0.73 7.87
CA ARG A 104 35.80 -0.73 7.29
C ARG A 104 35.74 -0.74 5.76
N ARG A 105 36.85 -0.39 5.09
CA ARG A 105 37.02 -0.45 3.63
C ARG A 105 38.30 -1.18 3.31
N ALA A 106 38.24 -2.14 2.38
CA ALA A 106 39.42 -2.84 1.91
C ALA A 106 40.15 -1.99 0.86
N THR A 107 41.46 -2.12 0.79
CA THR A 107 42.20 -1.70 -0.39
C THR A 107 42.78 -2.95 -1.03
N ARG A 108 42.29 -3.34 -2.20
CA ARG A 108 42.83 -4.47 -2.96
C ARG A 108 43.97 -3.96 -3.83
N VAL A 109 45.16 -4.51 -3.62
CA VAL A 109 46.30 -4.29 -4.50
C VAL A 109 46.31 -5.42 -5.51
N MET A 110 46.03 -5.12 -6.78
CA MET A 110 46.16 -6.07 -7.88
C MET A 110 47.32 -5.66 -8.76
N ILE A 111 48.17 -6.61 -9.14
CA ILE A 111 49.19 -6.36 -10.17
C ILE A 111 48.53 -6.62 -11.52
N LYS A 112 48.39 -5.58 -12.35
CA LYS A 112 47.88 -5.71 -13.72
C LYS A 112 48.99 -5.24 -14.67
N ASN A 113 49.43 -6.10 -15.58
CA ASN A 113 50.53 -5.85 -16.52
C ASN A 113 51.82 -5.38 -15.83
N GLY A 114 52.28 -6.09 -14.80
CA GLY A 114 53.52 -5.77 -14.08
C GLY A 114 53.50 -4.49 -13.23
N ARG A 115 52.40 -3.73 -13.22
CA ARG A 115 52.24 -2.51 -12.41
C ARG A 115 51.27 -2.73 -11.26
N LYS A 116 51.68 -2.27 -10.08
CA LYS A 116 50.85 -2.25 -8.86
C LYS A 116 49.65 -1.32 -9.08
N ARG A 117 48.45 -1.87 -9.18
CA ARG A 117 47.20 -1.12 -9.23
C ARG A 117 46.47 -1.27 -7.90
N VAL A 118 46.39 -0.16 -7.17
CA VAL A 118 45.69 -0.10 -5.89
C VAL A 118 44.24 0.27 -6.15
N THR A 119 43.34 -0.69 -6.08
CA THR A 119 41.90 -0.47 -6.19
C THR A 119 41.32 -0.39 -4.78
N ARG A 120 40.84 0.79 -4.38
CA ARG A 120 40.07 0.92 -3.14
C ARG A 120 38.73 0.23 -3.35
N ASP A 121 38.41 -0.71 -2.47
CA ASP A 121 37.09 -1.32 -2.47
C ASP A 121 36.07 -0.24 -2.13
N THR A 122 35.14 -0.01 -3.03
CA THR A 122 34.08 1.00 -2.87
C THR A 122 32.99 0.49 -1.93
N LEU A 123 32.94 -0.82 -1.68
CA LEU A 123 31.99 -1.44 -0.78
C LEU A 123 32.54 -1.46 0.65
N ARG A 124 31.70 -1.04 1.60
CA ARG A 124 31.99 -1.18 3.03
C ARG A 124 31.89 -2.67 3.37
N ARG A 125 32.90 -3.18 4.08
CA ARG A 125 32.91 -4.54 4.61
C ARG A 125 31.79 -4.73 5.64
N ASN A 126 31.29 -5.97 5.75
CA ASN A 126 30.42 -6.34 6.86
C ASN A 126 31.15 -6.12 8.19
N SER A 127 30.43 -5.84 9.27
CA SER A 127 31.05 -5.63 10.60
C SER A 127 31.91 -6.80 11.04
N LYS A 128 31.53 -8.03 10.65
CA LYS A 128 32.29 -9.26 10.89
C LYS A 128 33.66 -9.30 10.17
N ASP A 129 33.82 -8.53 9.09
CA ASP A 129 35.05 -8.50 8.28
C ASP A 129 35.91 -7.24 8.57
N TRP A 130 35.55 -6.46 9.59
CA TRP A 130 36.36 -5.32 10.04
C TRP A 130 37.63 -5.82 10.71
N GLU A 131 38.75 -5.13 10.48
CA GLU A 131 40.05 -5.53 11.03
C GLU A 131 40.11 -5.35 12.56
N VAL A 132 39.37 -4.37 13.09
CA VAL A 132 39.22 -4.12 14.53
C VAL A 132 37.80 -3.62 14.78
N LEU A 133 37.15 -4.19 15.80
CA LEU A 133 35.91 -3.70 16.38
C LEU A 133 36.05 -3.80 17.90
N ILE A 134 35.98 -2.67 18.59
CA ILE A 134 36.02 -2.58 20.06
C ILE A 134 34.71 -1.93 20.48
N HIS A 135 33.85 -2.70 21.13
CA HIS A 135 32.63 -2.21 21.76
C HIS A 135 32.95 -1.41 23.01
N ASP A 136 32.04 -0.49 23.39
CA ASP A 136 32.12 0.31 24.61
C ASP A 136 33.45 1.04 24.81
N HIS A 137 34.08 1.44 23.71
CA HIS A 137 35.34 2.19 23.71
C HIS A 137 35.16 3.61 24.27
N HIS A 138 33.99 4.21 24.07
CA HIS A 138 33.63 5.55 24.50
C HIS A 138 32.11 5.68 24.62
N GLU A 139 31.64 6.80 25.18
CA GLU A 139 30.22 7.02 25.39
C GLU A 139 29.45 7.16 24.05
N GLY A 140 28.52 6.25 23.80
CA GLY A 140 27.64 6.29 22.62
C GLY A 140 26.48 7.28 22.75
N TYR A 141 25.97 7.75 21.61
CA TYR A 141 24.67 8.41 21.51
C TYR A 141 23.52 7.41 21.53
N ILE A 142 23.78 6.19 21.04
CA ILE A 142 22.85 5.07 21.02
C ILE A 142 23.57 3.81 21.54
N SER A 143 22.80 2.78 21.89
CA SER A 143 23.35 1.46 22.22
C SER A 143 23.81 0.69 20.97
N TRP A 144 24.67 -0.31 21.14
CA TRP A 144 25.06 -1.20 20.04
C TRP A 144 23.85 -1.94 19.44
N ALA A 145 22.93 -2.40 20.29
CA ALA A 145 21.70 -3.07 19.84
C ALA A 145 20.82 -2.15 18.97
N GLU A 146 20.69 -0.86 19.33
CA GLU A 146 20.01 0.12 18.49
C GLU A 146 20.72 0.34 17.16
N PHE A 147 22.05 0.39 17.16
CA PHE A 147 22.84 0.53 15.94
C PHE A 147 22.63 -0.65 14.99
N GLU A 148 22.62 -1.89 15.50
CA GLU A 148 22.36 -3.09 14.71
C GLU A 148 20.94 -3.10 14.13
N ARG A 149 19.93 -2.75 14.94
CA ARG A 149 18.55 -2.57 14.45
C ARG A 149 18.49 -1.55 13.32
N ASN A 150 19.18 -0.42 13.47
CA ASN A 150 19.24 0.61 12.44
C ASN A 150 19.93 0.13 11.16
N GLN A 151 21.05 -0.60 11.27
CA GLN A 151 21.72 -1.19 10.10
C GLN A 151 20.80 -2.19 9.38
N HIS A 152 20.06 -3.00 10.13
CA HIS A 152 19.11 -3.96 9.56
C HIS A 152 18.00 -3.25 8.78
N LEU A 153 17.37 -2.22 9.35
CA LEU A 153 16.34 -1.43 8.67
C LEU A 153 16.87 -0.74 7.40
N ILE A 154 18.09 -0.18 7.45
CA ILE A 154 18.71 0.44 6.27
C ILE A 154 18.95 -0.62 5.18
N ALA A 155 19.42 -1.81 5.56
CA ALA A 155 19.66 -2.91 4.63
C ALA A 155 18.35 -3.45 4.02
N GLU A 156 17.30 -3.64 4.83
CA GLU A 156 15.99 -4.09 4.35
C GLU A 156 15.36 -3.09 3.37
N ASN A 157 15.56 -1.78 3.60
CA ASN A 157 15.05 -0.72 2.73
C ASN A 157 15.87 -0.52 1.45
N ALA A 158 17.07 -1.10 1.34
CA ALA A 158 17.94 -0.90 0.19
C ALA A 158 17.33 -1.50 -1.09
N ASN A 159 17.05 -0.64 -2.07
CA ASN A 159 16.55 -1.05 -3.37
C ASN A 159 17.73 -1.43 -4.29
N GLY A 160 17.76 -2.67 -4.82
CA GLY A 160 18.62 -3.07 -5.94
C GLY A 160 20.03 -3.57 -5.61
N LYS A 161 20.52 -3.50 -4.36
CA LYS A 161 21.85 -4.02 -3.96
C LYS A 161 21.84 -5.41 -3.31
N SER A 162 20.67 -5.83 -2.81
CA SER A 162 20.46 -7.12 -2.19
C SER A 162 19.15 -7.69 -2.74
N TYR A 163 19.20 -8.88 -3.33
CA TYR A 163 17.99 -9.63 -3.70
C TYR A 163 17.21 -10.12 -2.47
N MET A 164 17.73 -9.89 -1.25
CA MET A 164 17.16 -10.37 0.01
C MET A 164 16.36 -9.30 0.77
N GLY A 165 16.65 -8.01 0.61
CA GLY A 165 15.93 -6.93 1.31
C GLY A 165 14.51 -6.73 0.78
N ARG A 166 13.56 -6.30 1.64
CA ARG A 166 12.14 -6.03 1.30
C ARG A 166 11.95 -4.77 0.44
N GLY A 167 12.99 -3.94 0.31
CA GLY A 167 12.98 -2.65 -0.39
C GLY A 167 12.15 -1.60 0.34
N SER A 168 12.39 -0.32 0.07
CA SER A 168 11.68 0.77 0.75
C SER A 168 10.17 0.79 0.43
N ILE A 169 9.36 1.28 1.37
CA ILE A 169 7.94 1.55 1.15
C ILE A 169 7.79 2.67 0.10
N ARG A 170 6.86 2.50 -0.84
CA ARG A 170 6.59 3.45 -1.95
C ARG A 170 5.09 3.74 -2.07
N ARG A 171 4.74 4.91 -2.66
CA ARG A 171 3.39 5.49 -2.85
C ARG A 171 2.39 4.71 -3.74
N GLY A 172 2.62 3.44 -4.06
CA GLY A 172 1.68 2.66 -4.88
C GLY A 172 0.49 2.08 -4.10
N GLU A 173 -0.59 1.68 -4.77
CA GLU A 173 -1.80 1.14 -4.11
C GLU A 173 -1.60 -0.25 -3.46
N ALA A 174 -0.63 -1.04 -3.93
CA ALA A 174 -0.43 -2.40 -3.48
C ALA A 174 0.12 -2.48 -2.06
N LEU A 175 -0.46 -3.37 -1.24
CA LEU A 175 -0.16 -3.48 0.18
C LEU A 175 1.06 -4.34 0.50
N LEU A 176 1.38 -5.32 -0.36
CA LEU A 176 2.37 -6.35 -0.07
C LEU A 176 3.65 -6.30 -0.95
N PRO A 177 4.11 -5.13 -1.47
CA PRO A 177 5.30 -5.08 -2.29
C PRO A 177 6.52 -5.48 -1.45
N GLY A 178 7.13 -6.59 -1.84
CA GLY A 178 8.34 -7.10 -1.23
C GLY A 178 8.21 -8.06 -0.08
N LEU A 179 6.99 -8.50 0.23
CA LEU A 179 6.75 -9.55 1.21
C LEU A 179 6.64 -10.94 0.58
N PHE A 180 6.21 -11.01 -0.69
CA PHE A 180 6.01 -12.29 -1.37
C PHE A 180 7.32 -12.97 -1.82
N ARG A 181 7.44 -14.25 -1.49
CA ARG A 181 8.38 -15.21 -2.06
C ARG A 181 7.64 -16.29 -2.84
N CYS A 182 8.22 -16.69 -3.96
CA CYS A 182 7.70 -17.76 -4.80
C CYS A 182 7.93 -19.11 -4.12
N GLY A 183 6.87 -19.87 -3.88
CA GLY A 183 6.94 -21.23 -3.33
C GLY A 183 7.68 -22.23 -4.24
N ARG A 184 7.81 -21.92 -5.54
CA ARG A 184 8.51 -22.78 -6.51
C ARG A 184 10.02 -22.53 -6.59
N CYS A 185 10.44 -21.27 -6.60
CA CYS A 185 11.83 -20.90 -6.86
C CYS A 185 12.49 -20.05 -5.76
N GLY A 186 11.78 -19.78 -4.65
CA GLY A 186 12.26 -18.99 -3.50
C GLY A 186 12.51 -17.50 -3.77
N ARG A 187 12.52 -17.07 -5.04
CA ARG A 187 12.76 -15.67 -5.43
C ARG A 187 11.59 -14.79 -5.01
N ARG A 188 11.91 -13.54 -4.68
CA ARG A 188 10.95 -12.50 -4.34
C ARG A 188 10.08 -12.13 -5.54
N LEU A 189 8.79 -11.86 -5.31
CA LEU A 189 7.90 -11.35 -6.34
C LEU A 189 8.05 -9.82 -6.47
N HIS A 190 8.02 -9.37 -7.71
CA HIS A 190 7.99 -7.97 -8.08
C HIS A 190 6.57 -7.51 -8.34
N ILE A 191 6.33 -6.23 -8.11
CA ILE A 191 5.09 -5.60 -8.49
C ILE A 191 5.18 -5.04 -9.90
N GLN A 192 4.13 -5.24 -10.68
CA GLN A 192 3.86 -4.57 -11.94
C GLN A 192 2.50 -3.90 -11.85
N TYR A 193 2.41 -2.72 -12.45
CA TYR A 193 1.16 -1.98 -12.57
C TYR A 193 0.67 -2.06 -14.01
N SER A 194 -0.64 -2.21 -14.19
CA SER A 194 -1.29 -2.36 -15.50
C SER A 194 -2.67 -1.70 -15.53
N GLY A 195 -3.30 -1.66 -16.72
CA GLY A 195 -4.65 -1.13 -16.95
C GLY A 195 -4.70 0.33 -17.38
N LYS A 196 -5.86 0.78 -17.88
CA LYS A 196 -6.12 2.20 -18.19
C LYS A 196 -6.05 3.01 -16.88
N GLY A 197 -4.95 3.74 -16.67
CA GLY A 197 -4.67 4.52 -15.47
C GLY A 197 -3.56 3.95 -14.57
N GLY A 198 -3.03 2.76 -14.84
CA GLY A 198 -1.87 2.24 -14.12
C GLY A 198 -2.10 1.82 -12.65
N ASN A 199 -3.35 1.72 -12.19
CA ASN A 199 -3.65 1.43 -10.78
C ASN A 199 -3.80 -0.07 -10.47
N THR A 200 -3.88 -0.94 -11.49
CA THR A 200 -4.09 -2.38 -11.21
C THR A 200 -2.76 -3.08 -10.91
N GLN A 201 -2.56 -3.45 -9.65
CA GLN A 201 -1.38 -4.16 -9.19
C GLN A 201 -1.39 -5.65 -9.54
N ARG A 202 -0.24 -6.14 -9.98
CA ARG A 202 0.04 -7.56 -10.24
C ARG A 202 1.36 -7.95 -9.58
N TYR A 203 1.37 -9.09 -8.89
CA TYR A 203 2.59 -9.68 -8.36
C TYR A 203 3.11 -10.71 -9.35
N VAL A 204 4.40 -10.62 -9.67
CA VAL A 204 5.04 -11.45 -10.69
C VAL A 204 6.39 -11.93 -10.17
N CYS A 205 6.60 -13.25 -10.21
CA CYS A 205 7.90 -13.86 -10.03
C CYS A 205 8.58 -13.95 -11.40
N ARG A 206 9.66 -13.20 -11.59
CA ARG A 206 10.43 -13.23 -12.84
C ARG A 206 11.23 -14.51 -13.04
N GLY A 207 11.35 -15.41 -12.04
CA GLY A 207 12.13 -16.64 -12.20
C GLY A 207 13.53 -16.36 -12.76
N THR A 208 13.99 -17.19 -13.70
CA THR A 208 15.21 -17.03 -14.51
C THR A 208 15.01 -16.19 -15.77
N PHE A 209 13.91 -15.42 -15.90
CA PHE A 209 13.64 -14.59 -17.08
C PHE A 209 14.81 -13.66 -17.42
N GLY A 210 15.52 -13.12 -16.41
CA GLY A 210 16.69 -12.28 -16.62
C GLY A 210 17.92 -13.00 -17.20
N ASP A 211 18.03 -14.32 -17.01
CA ASP A 211 19.19 -15.13 -17.40
C ASP A 211 18.92 -15.98 -18.66
N MET A 212 17.67 -16.39 -18.90
CA MET A 212 17.30 -17.34 -19.98
C MET A 212 16.11 -16.89 -20.84
N ALA A 213 15.53 -15.70 -20.64
CA ALA A 213 14.36 -15.20 -21.37
C ALA A 213 13.12 -16.14 -21.38
N VAL A 214 13.06 -17.10 -20.46
CA VAL A 214 11.91 -18.01 -20.27
C VAL A 214 10.79 -17.27 -19.53
N GLY A 215 9.52 -17.58 -19.84
CA GLY A 215 8.33 -16.97 -19.22
C GLY A 215 8.37 -16.89 -17.68
N ASN A 216 7.60 -15.95 -17.12
CA ASN A 216 7.52 -15.73 -15.67
C ASN A 216 7.14 -17.02 -14.92
N CYS A 217 7.77 -17.26 -13.75
CA CYS A 217 7.54 -18.47 -12.95
C CYS A 217 6.10 -18.54 -12.41
N ILE A 218 5.64 -17.49 -11.73
CA ILE A 218 4.25 -17.35 -11.27
C ILE A 218 3.82 -15.88 -11.37
N GLY A 219 2.52 -15.63 -11.56
CA GLY A 219 1.98 -14.27 -11.52
C GLY A 219 0.47 -14.22 -11.31
N PHE A 220 0.02 -13.27 -10.50
CA PHE A 220 -1.38 -13.12 -10.09
C PHE A 220 -1.74 -11.66 -9.77
N GLY A 221 -3.02 -11.32 -9.85
CA GLY A 221 -3.52 -9.97 -9.52
C GLY A 221 -3.51 -9.74 -8.01
N GLY A 222 -3.10 -8.54 -7.57
CA GLY A 222 -2.89 -8.27 -6.15
C GLY A 222 -4.14 -7.94 -5.35
N MET A 223 -5.22 -7.44 -5.96
CA MET A 223 -6.40 -6.93 -5.23
C MET A 223 -7.01 -7.92 -4.22
N ARG A 224 -7.28 -9.17 -4.63
CA ARG A 224 -7.90 -10.18 -3.75
C ARG A 224 -6.96 -10.60 -2.62
N VAL A 225 -5.68 -10.75 -2.95
CA VAL A 225 -4.67 -11.21 -1.99
C VAL A 225 -4.35 -10.10 -0.99
N ASP A 226 -4.19 -8.86 -1.46
CA ASP A 226 -3.98 -7.69 -0.61
C ASP A 226 -5.12 -7.57 0.41
N ARG A 227 -6.38 -7.74 -0.02
CA ARG A 227 -7.55 -7.72 0.88
C ARG A 227 -7.55 -8.88 1.88
N ALA A 228 -7.30 -10.11 1.43
CA ALA A 228 -7.30 -11.28 2.30
C ALA A 228 -6.22 -11.20 3.39
N VAL A 229 -5.00 -10.81 3.01
CA VAL A 229 -3.90 -10.63 3.96
C VAL A 229 -4.15 -9.43 4.89
N ALA A 230 -4.72 -8.33 4.37
CA ALA A 230 -5.08 -7.19 5.22
C ALA A 230 -6.12 -7.58 6.27
N GLN A 231 -7.14 -8.36 5.89
CA GLN A 231 -8.15 -8.85 6.82
C GLN A 231 -7.54 -9.73 7.92
N GLU A 232 -6.69 -10.70 7.55
CA GLU A 232 -5.98 -11.55 8.53
C GLU A 232 -5.12 -10.73 9.49
N VAL A 233 -4.43 -9.69 8.99
CA VAL A 233 -3.65 -8.77 9.82
C VAL A 233 -4.54 -8.01 10.80
N LEU A 234 -5.70 -7.53 10.35
CA LEU A 234 -6.65 -6.79 11.20
C LEU A 234 -7.25 -7.68 12.28
N GLU A 235 -7.67 -8.91 11.94
CA GLU A 235 -8.22 -9.87 12.91
C GLU A 235 -7.23 -10.18 14.04
N ARG A 236 -5.94 -10.29 13.72
CA ARG A 236 -4.87 -10.51 14.72
C ARG A 236 -4.52 -9.27 15.53
N LEU A 237 -4.66 -8.07 14.95
CA LEU A 237 -4.38 -6.80 15.62
C LEU A 237 -5.53 -6.28 16.48
N GLN A 238 -6.76 -6.72 16.19
CA GLN A 238 -7.96 -6.21 16.86
C GLN A 238 -7.89 -6.26 18.40
N PRO A 239 -7.32 -7.30 19.04
CA PRO A 239 -7.17 -7.33 20.49
C PRO A 239 -6.24 -6.25 21.07
N LEU A 240 -5.34 -5.67 20.25
CA LEU A 240 -4.33 -4.69 20.68
C LEU A 240 -4.69 -3.24 20.30
N GLY A 241 -5.82 -3.02 19.62
CA GLY A 241 -6.14 -1.72 19.03
C GLY A 241 -6.33 -0.60 20.07
N ILE A 242 -6.83 -0.92 21.26
CA ILE A 242 -7.02 0.06 22.36
C ILE A 242 -5.67 0.48 22.95
N GLU A 243 -4.76 -0.46 23.20
CA GLU A 243 -3.40 -0.15 23.69
C GLU A 243 -2.62 0.69 22.66
N ALA A 244 -2.81 0.41 21.36
CA ALA A 244 -2.23 1.20 20.30
C ALA A 244 -2.77 2.64 20.26
N ALA A 245 -4.06 2.85 20.54
CA ALA A 245 -4.66 4.17 20.62
C ALA A 245 -4.06 5.01 21.77
N LEU A 246 -3.90 4.42 22.96
CA LEU A 246 -3.27 5.09 24.11
C LEU A 246 -1.81 5.50 23.81
N ARG A 247 -1.00 4.59 23.25
CA ARG A 247 0.38 4.92 22.86
C ARG A 247 0.46 5.98 21.76
N ALA A 248 -0.51 6.03 20.85
CA ALA A 248 -0.56 7.06 19.81
C ALA A 248 -0.80 8.45 20.39
N MET A 249 -1.60 8.55 21.46
CA MET A 249 -1.84 9.81 22.20
C MET A 249 -0.54 10.31 22.86
N GLU A 250 0.19 9.43 23.56
CA GLU A 250 1.49 9.76 24.17
C GLU A 250 2.52 10.22 23.12
N ALA A 251 2.62 9.50 21.99
CA ALA A 251 3.56 9.82 20.93
C ALA A 251 3.26 11.16 20.23
N HIS A 252 1.99 11.59 20.18
CA HIS A 252 1.62 12.89 19.61
C HIS A 252 2.16 14.04 20.46
N THR A 253 2.01 13.97 21.78
CA THR A 253 2.56 14.94 22.73
C THR A 253 4.08 15.05 22.63
N GLN A 254 4.76 13.92 22.47
CA GLN A 254 6.23 13.88 22.35
C GLN A 254 6.76 14.58 21.09
N ARG A 255 6.06 14.45 19.94
CA ARG A 255 6.49 15.07 18.67
C ARG A 255 6.54 16.60 18.74
N HIS A 256 5.57 17.21 19.42
CA HIS A 256 5.51 18.66 19.57
C HIS A 256 6.59 19.17 20.54
N SER A 257 6.86 18.41 21.60
CA SER A 257 7.94 18.70 22.55
C SER A 257 9.32 18.73 21.89
N ASP A 258 9.60 17.82 20.95
CA ASP A 258 10.93 17.74 20.31
C ASP A 258 11.31 19.00 19.52
N LYS A 259 10.37 19.59 18.77
CA LYS A 259 10.62 20.81 17.99
C LYS A 259 10.79 22.02 18.91
N HIS A 260 9.92 22.13 19.91
CA HIS A 260 9.99 23.18 20.93
C HIS A 260 11.35 23.17 21.64
N GLN A 261 11.79 21.99 22.10
CA GLN A 261 13.07 21.85 22.80
C GLN A 261 14.27 22.26 21.94
N GLN A 262 14.28 21.91 20.65
CA GLN A 262 15.35 22.33 19.73
C GLN A 262 15.40 23.84 19.50
N LEU A 263 14.24 24.47 19.43
CA LEU A 263 14.13 25.90 19.23
C LEU A 263 14.58 26.67 20.48
N GLU A 264 14.14 26.24 21.67
CA GLU A 264 14.62 26.77 22.96
C GLU A 264 16.15 26.68 23.08
N ASN A 265 16.74 25.55 22.70
CA ASN A 265 18.18 25.36 22.80
C ASN A 265 18.94 26.17 21.73
N SER A 266 18.31 26.45 20.58
CA SER A 266 18.85 27.38 19.59
C SER A 266 18.79 28.84 20.09
N ILE A 267 17.73 29.23 20.80
CA ILE A 267 17.60 30.56 21.43
C ILE A 267 18.66 30.75 22.52
N LYS A 268 18.83 29.79 23.44
CA LYS A 268 19.86 29.86 24.50
C LYS A 268 21.25 30.08 23.91
N GLN A 269 21.57 29.39 22.81
CA GLN A 269 22.84 29.58 22.12
C GLN A 269 22.94 30.96 21.45
N ALA A 270 21.89 31.42 20.77
CA ALA A 270 21.86 32.74 20.16
C ALA A 270 22.01 33.86 21.20
N GLN A 271 21.38 33.73 22.37
CA GLN A 271 21.56 34.63 23.51
C GLN A 271 23.02 34.66 23.99
N TYR A 272 23.64 33.49 24.13
CA TYR A 272 25.05 33.41 24.52
C TYR A 272 25.98 34.05 23.47
N GLU A 273 25.73 33.79 22.18
CA GLU A 273 26.52 34.36 21.08
C GLU A 273 26.35 35.89 20.98
N ALA A 274 25.14 36.40 21.15
CA ALA A 274 24.87 37.84 21.20
C ALA A 274 25.56 38.49 22.41
N ALA A 275 25.49 37.87 23.59
CA ALA A 275 26.18 38.35 24.80
C ALA A 275 27.70 38.31 24.65
N ARG A 276 28.25 37.32 23.95
CA ARG A 276 29.68 37.23 23.63
C ARG A 276 30.09 38.31 22.63
N ALA A 277 29.32 38.52 21.55
CA ALA A 277 29.59 39.55 20.56
C ALA A 277 29.55 40.95 21.19
N ARG A 278 28.59 41.21 22.09
CA ARG A 278 28.52 42.43 22.90
C ARG A 278 29.80 42.63 23.72
N ARG A 279 30.24 41.62 24.48
CA ARG A 279 31.49 41.71 25.26
C ARG A 279 32.73 41.98 24.40
N GLN A 280 32.75 41.51 23.14
CA GLN A 280 33.84 41.79 22.22
C GLN A 280 33.81 43.23 21.71
N TYR A 281 32.62 43.75 21.43
CA TYR A 281 32.42 45.16 21.07
C TYR A 281 32.82 46.10 22.23
N ASP A 282 32.34 45.81 23.45
CA ASP A 282 32.62 46.61 24.65
C ASP A 282 34.12 46.63 25.02
N ALA A 283 34.89 45.62 24.59
CA ALA A 283 36.32 45.49 24.88
C ALA A 283 37.23 46.16 23.84
N VAL A 284 36.69 46.65 22.72
CA VAL A 284 37.48 47.31 21.67
C VAL A 284 37.67 48.79 21.98
N ASP A 285 38.88 49.28 21.73
CA ASP A 285 39.20 50.70 21.78
C ASP A 285 38.36 51.48 20.73
N PRO A 286 37.56 52.50 21.14
CA PRO A 286 36.77 53.33 20.25
C PRO A 286 37.54 53.97 19.09
N ASP A 287 38.86 54.21 19.25
CA ASP A 287 39.70 54.81 18.21
C ASP A 287 39.91 53.86 17.01
N ASN A 288 39.70 52.55 17.20
CA ASN A 288 39.74 51.55 16.13
C ASN A 288 38.40 51.45 15.39
N ARG A 289 37.98 52.57 14.76
CA ARG A 289 36.64 52.77 14.17
C ARG A 289 36.18 51.68 13.20
N LEU A 290 37.09 51.13 12.39
CA LEU A 290 36.78 50.04 11.45
C LEU A 290 36.50 48.70 12.16
N VAL A 291 37.23 48.42 13.25
CA VAL A 291 37.05 47.19 14.05
C VAL A 291 35.79 47.30 14.89
N ALA A 292 35.53 48.45 15.49
CA ALA A 292 34.30 48.73 16.24
C ALA A 292 33.06 48.56 15.34
N GLY A 293 33.07 49.13 14.12
CA GLY A 293 31.94 48.98 13.18
C GLY A 293 31.70 47.54 12.71
N GLU A 294 32.75 46.74 12.51
CA GLU A 294 32.61 45.33 12.15
C GLU A 294 32.09 44.47 13.32
N LEU A 295 32.51 44.78 14.56
CA LEU A 295 32.01 44.09 15.75
C LEU A 295 30.56 44.48 16.07
N GLU A 296 30.18 45.74 15.87
CA GLU A 296 28.80 46.22 15.95
C GLU A 296 27.92 45.51 14.93
N ARG A 297 28.36 45.42 13.67
CA ARG A 297 27.64 44.67 12.62
C ARG A 297 27.41 43.21 13.02
N ARG A 298 28.45 42.53 13.53
CA ARG A 298 28.35 41.14 14.00
C ARG A 298 27.41 41.00 15.19
N TRP A 299 27.41 41.95 16.12
CA TRP A 299 26.50 41.95 17.25
C TRP A 299 25.04 42.13 16.79
N ASN A 300 24.79 43.10 15.90
CA ASN A 300 23.48 43.32 15.30
C ASN A 300 22.97 42.09 14.53
N GLU A 301 23.81 41.41 13.75
CA GLU A 301 23.46 40.15 13.09
C GLU A 301 23.05 39.06 14.09
N LYS A 302 23.71 38.98 15.25
CA LYS A 302 23.37 38.02 16.30
C LYS A 302 22.08 38.37 17.02
N LEU A 303 21.78 39.66 17.21
CA LEU A 303 20.50 40.13 17.76
C LEU A 303 19.34 39.85 16.82
N ILE A 304 19.51 40.06 15.52
CA ILE A 304 18.49 39.72 14.50
C ILE A 304 18.23 38.21 14.52
N GLN A 305 19.29 37.37 14.51
CA GLN A 305 19.16 35.92 14.60
C GLN A 305 18.42 35.46 15.87
N LEU A 306 18.70 36.10 17.02
CA LEU A 306 17.98 35.82 18.26
C LEU A 306 16.50 36.18 18.14
N ARG A 307 16.20 37.37 17.60
CA ARG A 307 14.82 37.85 17.43
C ARG A 307 14.02 36.96 16.49
N ASP A 308 14.61 36.51 15.39
CA ASP A 308 13.97 35.61 14.44
C ASP A 308 13.60 34.27 15.11
N LEU A 309 14.50 33.71 15.93
CA LEU A 309 14.24 32.47 16.67
C LEU A 309 13.18 32.66 17.76
N GLU A 310 13.14 33.81 18.44
CA GLU A 310 12.10 34.15 19.42
C GLU A 310 10.72 34.25 18.76
N ILE A 311 10.61 34.90 17.59
CA ILE A 311 9.37 34.98 16.82
C ILE A 311 8.92 33.57 16.35
N GLU A 312 9.86 32.72 15.94
CA GLU A 312 9.55 31.32 15.60
C GLU A 312 9.01 30.53 16.81
N LEU A 313 9.51 30.84 18.03
CA LEU A 313 9.02 30.18 19.25
C LEU A 313 7.64 30.71 19.67
N GLU A 314 7.41 32.02 19.54
CA GLU A 314 6.11 32.65 19.80
C GLU A 314 5.03 32.12 18.86
N THR A 315 5.33 32.01 17.56
CA THR A 315 4.40 31.42 16.56
C THR A 315 4.10 29.96 16.86
N LEU A 316 5.12 29.16 17.19
CA LEU A 316 4.96 27.76 17.57
C LEU A 316 4.20 27.57 18.89
N SER A 317 4.34 28.52 19.82
CA SER A 317 3.58 28.54 21.08
C SER A 317 2.13 28.97 20.88
N THR A 318 1.85 29.83 19.90
CA THR A 318 0.48 30.22 19.54
C THR A 318 -0.24 29.07 18.84
N ASP A 319 0.47 28.30 18.00
CA ASP A 319 -0.04 27.04 17.44
C ASP A 319 -0.30 25.97 18.52
N ARG A 320 0.38 26.04 19.68
CA ARG A 320 0.15 25.15 20.83
C ARG A 320 -1.19 25.40 21.53
N ASP A 321 -1.78 26.59 21.37
CA ASP A 321 -3.11 26.89 21.91
C ASP A 321 -4.25 26.28 21.08
N MET A 322 -3.94 25.57 19.98
CA MET A 322 -4.81 24.50 19.48
C MET A 322 -4.80 23.35 20.49
N PRO A 323 -5.96 22.93 21.02
CA PRO A 323 -6.01 22.09 22.20
C PRO A 323 -5.27 20.77 21.94
N ALA A 324 -4.48 20.36 22.93
CA ALA A 324 -4.12 18.96 23.12
C ALA A 324 -5.36 18.08 22.87
N LEU A 325 -5.18 16.92 22.23
CA LEU A 325 -6.27 16.01 21.81
C LEU A 325 -7.49 16.15 22.72
N SER A 326 -8.57 16.73 22.18
CA SER A 326 -9.78 16.99 22.98
C SER A 326 -10.31 15.69 23.58
N ALA A 327 -11.14 15.78 24.63
CA ALA A 327 -11.81 14.59 25.17
C ALA A 327 -12.56 13.82 24.06
N ASP A 328 -13.11 14.54 23.09
CA ASP A 328 -13.72 14.00 21.88
C ASP A 328 -12.72 13.31 20.95
N ASP A 329 -11.52 13.85 20.76
CA ASP A 329 -10.45 13.18 20.00
C ASP A 329 -9.98 11.89 20.68
N CYS A 330 -9.87 11.91 22.01
CA CYS A 330 -9.52 10.72 22.80
C CYS A 330 -10.60 9.64 22.66
N ALA A 331 -11.88 10.02 22.78
CA ALA A 331 -13.00 9.11 22.57
C ALA A 331 -13.05 8.56 21.12
N ARG A 332 -12.78 9.40 20.12
CA ARG A 332 -12.66 8.98 18.72
C ARG A 332 -11.52 7.97 18.52
N LEU A 333 -10.34 8.24 19.10
CA LEU A 333 -9.18 7.34 19.02
C LEU A 333 -9.45 5.99 19.69
N MET A 334 -10.11 5.99 20.84
CA MET A 334 -10.50 4.75 21.54
C MET A 334 -11.53 3.95 20.74
N LYS A 335 -12.51 4.62 20.11
CA LYS A 335 -13.47 3.97 19.19
C LYS A 335 -12.76 3.37 17.98
N LEU A 336 -11.81 4.08 17.37
CA LEU A 336 -10.98 3.55 16.29
C LEU A 336 -10.06 2.41 16.74
N GLY A 337 -9.61 2.42 17.99
CA GLY A 337 -8.89 1.31 18.62
C GLY A 337 -9.76 0.07 18.81
N SER A 338 -11.06 0.24 19.06
CA SER A 338 -12.02 -0.88 19.17
C SER A 338 -12.44 -1.46 17.81
N ASP A 339 -12.45 -0.64 16.75
CA ASP A 339 -12.73 -1.05 15.37
C ASP A 339 -11.60 -0.63 14.43
N LEU A 340 -10.54 -1.44 14.43
CA LEU A 340 -9.38 -1.22 13.59
C LEU A 340 -9.71 -1.35 12.09
N GLY A 341 -10.79 -2.06 11.73
CA GLY A 341 -11.26 -2.17 10.34
C GLY A 341 -11.73 -0.82 9.81
N GLN A 342 -12.54 -0.10 10.59
CA GLN A 342 -12.97 1.26 10.25
C GLN A 342 -11.78 2.23 10.15
N ALA A 343 -10.82 2.13 11.07
CA ALA A 343 -9.61 2.93 11.02
C ALA A 343 -8.77 2.62 9.77
N TRP A 344 -8.66 1.34 9.41
CA TRP A 344 -7.90 0.88 8.26
C TRP A 344 -8.48 1.36 6.93
N ASP A 345 -9.80 1.38 6.78
CA ASP A 345 -10.47 1.81 5.54
C ASP A 345 -10.66 3.33 5.44
N SER A 346 -10.34 4.07 6.49
CA SER A 346 -10.44 5.53 6.49
C SER A 346 -9.60 6.19 5.37
N PRO A 347 -10.15 7.20 4.66
CA PRO A 347 -9.41 7.99 3.66
C PRO A 347 -8.18 8.70 4.23
N SER A 348 -8.18 9.00 5.53
CA SER A 348 -7.06 9.67 6.22
C SER A 348 -5.82 8.78 6.37
N VAL A 349 -5.98 7.45 6.33
CA VAL A 349 -4.88 6.51 6.45
C VAL A 349 -4.22 6.31 5.09
N SER A 350 -2.97 6.76 4.97
CA SER A 350 -2.20 6.55 3.74
C SER A 350 -1.89 5.07 3.51
N THR A 351 -1.80 4.66 2.24
CA THR A 351 -1.36 3.30 1.88
C THR A 351 0.07 3.01 2.37
N GLU A 352 0.91 4.03 2.56
CA GLU A 352 2.24 3.86 3.15
C GLU A 352 2.16 3.40 4.61
N THR A 353 1.24 3.98 5.39
CA THR A 353 0.98 3.59 6.78
C THR A 353 0.52 2.13 6.85
N ARG A 354 -0.42 1.73 5.99
CA ARG A 354 -0.89 0.34 5.89
C ARG A 354 0.26 -0.64 5.64
N LYS A 355 1.16 -0.31 4.70
CA LYS A 355 2.34 -1.12 4.40
C LYS A 355 3.32 -1.21 5.56
N LYS A 356 3.50 -0.13 6.33
CA LYS A 356 4.35 -0.13 7.53
C LYS A 356 3.81 -1.12 8.55
N ILE A 357 2.51 -1.04 8.87
CA ILE A 357 1.84 -1.93 9.82
C ILE A 357 2.03 -3.39 9.39
N ILE A 358 1.74 -3.72 8.13
CA ILE A 358 1.89 -5.10 7.63
C ILE A 358 3.34 -5.59 7.75
N ARG A 359 4.33 -4.77 7.40
CA ARG A 359 5.76 -5.15 7.45
C ARG A 359 6.31 -5.34 8.87
N LEU A 360 5.69 -4.69 9.86
CA LEU A 360 6.01 -4.89 11.27
C LEU A 360 5.53 -6.26 11.79
N LEU A 361 4.51 -6.84 11.17
CA LEU A 361 3.87 -8.08 11.63
C LEU A 361 4.25 -9.29 10.79
N ILE A 362 4.50 -9.07 9.50
CA ILE A 362 4.79 -10.15 8.55
C ILE A 362 6.27 -10.13 8.20
N THR A 363 6.94 -11.25 8.43
CA THR A 363 8.32 -11.49 8.01
C THR A 363 8.39 -11.67 6.51
N GLU A 364 7.61 -12.61 5.98
CA GLU A 364 7.49 -12.91 4.56
C GLU A 364 6.20 -13.68 4.29
N ILE A 365 5.83 -13.77 3.01
CA ILE A 365 4.67 -14.51 2.55
C ILE A 365 5.11 -15.46 1.45
N ILE A 366 5.04 -16.77 1.70
CA ILE A 366 5.29 -17.78 0.68
C ILE A 366 4.00 -17.99 -0.09
N VAL A 367 4.08 -17.90 -1.43
CA VAL A 367 2.92 -18.10 -2.31
C VAL A 367 3.25 -19.07 -3.43
N ASP A 368 2.36 -20.06 -3.60
CA ASP A 368 2.34 -20.93 -4.77
C ASP A 368 0.96 -20.92 -5.44
N ILE A 369 0.93 -21.27 -6.72
CA ILE A 369 -0.29 -21.41 -7.50
C ILE A 369 -0.58 -22.90 -7.65
N VAL A 370 -1.69 -23.34 -7.04
CA VAL A 370 -2.23 -24.69 -7.17
C VAL A 370 -3.59 -24.55 -7.87
N ASP A 371 -3.65 -25.02 -9.11
CA ASP A 371 -4.80 -24.86 -10.01
C ASP A 371 -5.26 -23.39 -10.14
N ASP A 372 -6.51 -23.12 -9.76
CA ASP A 372 -7.14 -21.80 -9.75
C ASP A 372 -7.04 -21.09 -8.37
N THR A 373 -6.18 -21.57 -7.48
CA THR A 373 -6.00 -21.04 -6.13
C THR A 373 -4.56 -20.65 -5.83
N LEU A 374 -4.42 -19.68 -4.94
CA LEU A 374 -3.15 -19.26 -4.38
C LEU A 374 -3.04 -19.88 -2.99
N ALA A 375 -2.10 -20.81 -2.84
CA ALA A 375 -1.72 -21.36 -1.54
C ALA A 375 -0.73 -20.37 -0.91
N ILE A 376 -1.10 -19.80 0.23
CA ILE A 376 -0.37 -18.73 0.89
C ILE A 376 0.00 -19.18 2.29
N ILE A 377 1.27 -18.98 2.66
CA ILE A 377 1.78 -19.16 4.02
C ILE A 377 2.32 -17.81 4.47
N ILE A 378 1.71 -17.23 5.50
CA ILE A 378 2.15 -15.98 6.12
C ILE A 378 3.07 -16.35 7.27
N HIS A 379 4.33 -15.89 7.20
CA HIS A 379 5.28 -16.01 8.30
C HIS A 379 5.20 -14.75 9.15
N TRP A 380 4.74 -14.89 10.39
CA TRP A 380 4.61 -13.78 11.32
C TRP A 380 5.93 -13.49 12.02
N GLN A 381 6.07 -12.24 12.46
CA GLN A 381 7.09 -11.84 13.39
C GLN A 381 6.77 -12.50 14.74
N GLY A 382 7.66 -13.36 15.23
CA GLY A 382 7.41 -14.23 16.39
C GLY A 382 7.37 -15.73 16.07
N GLY A 383 7.48 -16.12 14.80
CA GLY A 383 7.65 -17.53 14.40
C GLY A 383 6.36 -18.30 14.15
N ASP A 384 5.19 -17.69 14.38
CA ASP A 384 3.89 -18.29 14.02
C ASP A 384 3.67 -18.28 12.50
N HIS A 385 2.83 -19.19 12.02
CA HIS A 385 2.54 -19.40 10.60
C HIS A 385 1.05 -19.58 10.33
N THR A 386 0.47 -18.71 9.50
CA THR A 386 -0.91 -18.90 9.00
C THR A 386 -0.90 -19.45 7.59
N ARG A 387 -1.66 -20.52 7.35
CA ARG A 387 -1.95 -21.01 6.00
C ARG A 387 -3.32 -20.50 5.56
N MET A 388 -3.39 -19.94 4.36
CA MET A 388 -4.67 -19.54 3.76
C MET A 388 -4.68 -19.79 2.25
N THR A 389 -5.88 -19.84 1.70
CA THR A 389 -6.10 -20.09 0.27
C THR A 389 -6.94 -18.97 -0.33
N VAL A 390 -6.44 -18.35 -1.41
CA VAL A 390 -7.13 -17.25 -2.09
C VAL A 390 -7.40 -17.63 -3.54
N ARG A 391 -8.65 -17.46 -4.00
CA ARG A 391 -9.01 -17.73 -5.40
C ARG A 391 -8.29 -16.78 -6.36
N LYS A 392 -7.54 -17.35 -7.30
CA LYS A 392 -6.92 -16.60 -8.41
C LYS A 392 -8.01 -16.12 -9.36
N ASN A 393 -7.86 -14.91 -9.91
CA ASN A 393 -8.71 -14.49 -11.02
C ASN A 393 -8.35 -15.33 -12.25
N LYS A 394 -9.33 -16.04 -12.82
CA LYS A 394 -9.18 -16.70 -14.11
C LYS A 394 -8.86 -15.66 -15.18
N ILE A 395 -8.03 -16.03 -16.14
CA ILE A 395 -7.77 -15.21 -17.32
C ILE A 395 -9.13 -14.93 -18.00
N GLY A 396 -9.44 -13.66 -18.25
CA GLY A 396 -10.69 -13.23 -18.90
C GLY A 396 -11.90 -13.02 -17.96
N GLN A 397 -11.83 -13.36 -16.66
CA GLN A 397 -12.90 -13.04 -15.71
C GLN A 397 -12.58 -11.74 -14.95
N THR A 398 -13.39 -10.70 -15.17
CA THR A 398 -13.31 -9.42 -14.45
C THR A 398 -14.25 -9.42 -13.24
N ARG A 399 -14.10 -8.42 -12.35
CA ARG A 399 -15.02 -8.20 -11.20
C ARG A 399 -16.48 -7.95 -11.60
N TRP A 400 -16.72 -7.74 -12.88
CA TRP A 400 -18.00 -7.41 -13.48
C TRP A 400 -18.65 -8.64 -14.12
N ALA A 401 -18.40 -9.83 -13.56
CA ALA A 401 -19.04 -11.05 -14.02
C ALA A 401 -20.54 -11.00 -13.72
N VAL A 402 -21.34 -11.42 -14.70
CA VAL A 402 -22.78 -11.56 -14.55
C VAL A 402 -23.06 -12.73 -13.59
N LYS A 403 -24.02 -12.54 -12.67
CA LYS A 403 -24.37 -13.56 -11.67
C LYS A 403 -24.78 -14.89 -12.35
N ALA A 404 -24.47 -16.01 -11.71
CA ALA A 404 -24.68 -17.35 -12.27
C ALA A 404 -26.16 -17.62 -12.63
N ASP A 405 -27.10 -17.09 -11.84
CA ASP A 405 -28.55 -17.16 -12.10
C ASP A 405 -28.94 -16.58 -13.47
N VAL A 406 -28.30 -15.48 -13.87
CA VAL A 406 -28.54 -14.85 -15.17
C VAL A 406 -27.92 -15.65 -16.31
N VAL A 407 -26.77 -16.29 -16.08
CA VAL A 407 -26.14 -17.18 -17.07
C VAL A 407 -27.03 -18.40 -17.34
N ASP A 408 -27.56 -19.01 -16.28
CA ASP A 408 -28.47 -20.15 -16.39
C ASP A 408 -29.80 -19.78 -17.05
N LEU A 409 -30.33 -18.60 -16.72
CA LEU A 409 -31.52 -18.04 -17.37
C LEU A 409 -31.28 -17.80 -18.87
N VAL A 410 -30.14 -17.20 -19.25
CA VAL A 410 -29.77 -17.01 -20.65
C VAL A 410 -29.60 -18.36 -21.37
N ARG A 411 -29.01 -19.36 -20.72
CA ARG A 411 -28.88 -20.71 -21.28
C ARG A 411 -30.25 -21.34 -21.56
N ALA A 412 -31.21 -21.18 -20.66
CA ALA A 412 -32.56 -21.69 -20.86
C ALA A 412 -33.33 -20.92 -21.95
N LEU A 413 -33.21 -19.59 -21.97
CA LEU A 413 -33.89 -18.73 -22.95
C LEU A 413 -33.28 -18.85 -24.36
N ALA A 414 -31.97 -19.08 -24.50
CA ALA A 414 -31.30 -19.25 -25.80
C ALA A 414 -31.83 -20.42 -26.62
N ARG A 415 -32.40 -21.45 -25.97
CA ARG A 415 -33.05 -22.57 -26.65
C ARG A 415 -34.45 -22.25 -27.20
N GLN A 416 -34.99 -21.09 -26.84
CA GLN A 416 -36.35 -20.72 -27.13
C GLN A 416 -36.46 -19.37 -27.84
N LEU A 417 -35.50 -18.46 -27.70
CA LEU A 417 -35.66 -17.08 -28.17
C LEU A 417 -34.36 -16.54 -28.79
N PRO A 418 -34.45 -15.66 -29.80
CA PRO A 418 -33.30 -14.91 -30.29
C PRO A 418 -32.71 -13.98 -29.22
N ASP A 419 -31.40 -13.72 -29.32
CA ASP A 419 -30.62 -12.90 -28.37
C ASP A 419 -31.22 -11.50 -28.09
N LEU A 420 -31.90 -10.89 -29.08
CA LEU A 420 -32.58 -9.60 -28.90
C LEU A 420 -33.77 -9.70 -27.92
N SER A 421 -34.57 -10.76 -28.04
CA SER A 421 -35.72 -11.00 -27.16
C SER A 421 -35.28 -11.39 -25.75
N ILE A 422 -34.15 -12.11 -25.63
CA ILE A 422 -33.53 -12.41 -24.34
C ILE A 422 -33.13 -11.12 -23.64
N ALA A 423 -32.48 -10.19 -24.34
CA ALA A 423 -32.09 -8.90 -23.78
C ALA A 423 -33.31 -8.10 -23.24
N ALA A 424 -34.42 -8.09 -23.98
CA ALA A 424 -35.65 -7.45 -23.55
C ALA A 424 -36.26 -8.09 -22.28
N ILE A 425 -36.24 -9.42 -22.18
CA ILE A 425 -36.71 -10.14 -20.99
C ILE A 425 -35.83 -9.84 -19.78
N LEU A 426 -34.51 -9.87 -19.94
CA LEU A 426 -33.57 -9.56 -18.85
C LEU A 426 -33.79 -8.14 -18.32
N ASN A 427 -33.96 -7.15 -19.21
CA ASN A 427 -34.25 -5.77 -18.80
C ASN A 427 -35.61 -5.64 -18.08
N ARG A 428 -36.67 -6.27 -18.59
CA ARG A 428 -38.00 -6.25 -17.94
C ARG A 428 -38.02 -6.93 -16.58
N SER A 429 -37.21 -7.97 -16.39
CA SER A 429 -37.03 -8.65 -15.11
C SER A 429 -36.12 -7.89 -14.12
N GLY A 430 -35.69 -6.67 -14.46
CA GLY A 430 -34.85 -5.83 -13.60
C GLY A 430 -33.39 -6.29 -13.50
N LYS A 431 -32.96 -7.28 -14.29
CA LYS A 431 -31.59 -7.79 -14.26
C LYS A 431 -30.68 -6.82 -15.02
N ARG A 432 -29.51 -6.50 -14.43
CA ARG A 432 -28.47 -5.66 -15.04
C ARG A 432 -27.26 -6.50 -15.43
N THR A 433 -26.47 -6.01 -16.37
CA THR A 433 -25.16 -6.59 -16.68
C THR A 433 -24.22 -6.43 -15.48
N GLY A 434 -23.10 -7.14 -15.45
CA GLY A 434 -22.14 -7.02 -14.35
C GLY A 434 -21.54 -5.62 -14.21
N HIS A 435 -21.56 -4.80 -15.26
CA HIS A 435 -21.18 -3.37 -15.23
C HIS A 435 -22.34 -2.42 -14.86
N GLY A 436 -23.52 -2.93 -14.50
CA GLY A 436 -24.70 -2.12 -14.18
C GLY A 436 -25.48 -1.59 -15.40
N ALA A 437 -24.99 -1.83 -16.62
CA ALA A 437 -25.67 -1.41 -17.85
C ALA A 437 -26.88 -2.29 -18.19
N SER A 438 -27.76 -1.78 -19.06
CA SER A 438 -28.86 -2.54 -19.66
C SER A 438 -28.36 -3.63 -20.61
N TRP A 439 -29.17 -4.67 -20.79
CA TRP A 439 -28.91 -5.75 -21.72
C TRP A 439 -29.20 -5.30 -23.16
N THR A 440 -28.25 -5.55 -24.06
CA THR A 440 -28.39 -5.39 -25.51
C THR A 440 -28.18 -6.75 -26.17
N ARG A 441 -28.57 -6.89 -27.45
CA ARG A 441 -28.28 -8.09 -28.25
C ARG A 441 -26.79 -8.45 -28.20
N SER A 442 -25.91 -7.45 -28.32
CA SER A 442 -24.46 -7.65 -28.27
C SER A 442 -23.97 -8.15 -26.91
N HIS A 443 -24.56 -7.68 -25.81
CA HIS A 443 -24.24 -8.16 -24.46
C HIS A 443 -24.64 -9.63 -24.27
N VAL A 444 -25.82 -10.03 -24.76
CA VAL A 444 -26.27 -11.43 -24.69
C VAL A 444 -25.40 -12.33 -25.56
N CYS A 445 -25.09 -11.92 -26.80
CA CYS A 445 -24.21 -12.68 -27.70
C CYS A 445 -22.80 -12.86 -27.10
N SER A 446 -22.23 -11.81 -26.51
CA SER A 446 -20.93 -11.88 -25.84
C SER A 446 -20.96 -12.84 -24.65
N LEU A 447 -21.98 -12.74 -23.79
CA LEU A 447 -22.16 -13.66 -22.66
C LEU A 447 -22.29 -15.12 -23.14
N ARG A 448 -23.09 -15.33 -24.19
CA ARG A 448 -23.33 -16.64 -24.79
C ARG A 448 -22.04 -17.29 -25.29
N ASN A 449 -21.21 -16.53 -26.01
CA ASN A 449 -19.91 -17.00 -26.51
C ASN A 449 -18.92 -17.30 -25.36
N ILE A 450 -18.87 -16.47 -24.32
CA ILE A 450 -18.00 -16.69 -23.15
C ILE A 450 -18.37 -17.99 -22.42
N HIS A 451 -19.66 -18.34 -22.36
CA HIS A 451 -20.16 -19.51 -21.65
C HIS A 451 -20.46 -20.72 -22.54
N GLY A 452 -20.09 -20.67 -23.83
CA GLY A 452 -20.30 -21.78 -24.77
C GLY A 452 -21.77 -22.16 -24.98
N ILE A 453 -22.69 -21.19 -24.91
CA ILE A 453 -24.12 -21.43 -25.07
C ILE A 453 -24.47 -21.38 -26.59
N SER A 454 -25.23 -22.35 -27.09
CA SER A 454 -25.62 -22.38 -28.51
C SER A 454 -26.56 -21.22 -28.89
N VAL A 455 -26.46 -20.73 -30.13
CA VAL A 455 -27.40 -19.72 -30.67
C VAL A 455 -28.78 -20.35 -30.78
N TYR A 456 -29.84 -19.56 -30.59
CA TYR A 456 -31.20 -19.96 -30.97
C TYR A 456 -31.25 -20.44 -32.43
N ARG A 457 -31.76 -21.66 -32.64
CA ARG A 457 -32.04 -22.22 -33.95
C ARG A 457 -33.55 -22.30 -34.17
N GLU A 458 -34.03 -21.66 -35.22
CA GLU A 458 -35.42 -21.79 -35.65
C GLU A 458 -35.74 -23.26 -35.96
N GLY A 459 -36.88 -23.76 -35.48
CA GLY A 459 -37.26 -25.18 -35.61
C GLY A 459 -36.78 -26.11 -34.47
N GLU A 460 -35.75 -25.76 -33.69
CA GLU A 460 -35.28 -26.61 -32.56
C GLU A 460 -36.40 -26.86 -31.53
N ARG A 461 -37.23 -25.85 -31.27
CA ARG A 461 -38.40 -25.99 -30.38
C ARG A 461 -39.38 -27.02 -30.94
N ALA A 462 -39.62 -26.99 -32.25
CA ALA A 462 -40.59 -27.84 -32.89
C ALA A 462 -40.16 -29.32 -32.92
N GLU A 463 -38.86 -29.58 -33.14
CA GLU A 463 -38.24 -30.90 -33.05
C GLU A 463 -38.35 -31.51 -31.65
N ARG A 464 -38.31 -30.68 -30.60
CA ARG A 464 -38.50 -31.12 -29.20
C ARG A 464 -39.97 -31.34 -28.82
N GLY A 465 -40.89 -31.22 -29.77
CA GLY A 465 -42.32 -31.31 -29.52
C GLY A 465 -42.85 -30.16 -28.64
N GLU A 466 -42.14 -29.03 -28.56
CA GLU A 466 -42.57 -27.84 -27.84
C GLU A 466 -43.27 -26.88 -28.82
N ARG A 467 -44.35 -26.24 -28.36
CA ARG A 467 -45.11 -25.22 -29.09
C ARG A 467 -45.28 -23.97 -28.24
N THR A 468 -45.30 -22.81 -28.87
CA THR A 468 -45.68 -21.56 -28.18
C THR A 468 -47.17 -21.54 -27.89
N LEU A 469 -47.62 -20.63 -27.03
CA LEU A 469 -49.04 -20.42 -26.79
C LEU A 469 -49.82 -20.04 -28.05
N ASP A 470 -49.18 -19.30 -28.96
CA ASP A 470 -49.79 -18.88 -30.23
C ASP A 470 -49.96 -20.09 -31.16
N GLU A 471 -48.90 -20.88 -31.33
CA GLU A 471 -48.96 -22.14 -32.08
C GLU A 471 -49.95 -23.16 -31.45
N ALA A 472 -50.01 -23.22 -30.13
CA ALA A 472 -50.95 -24.08 -29.41
C ALA A 472 -52.40 -23.62 -29.62
N ALA A 473 -52.64 -22.31 -29.64
CA ALA A 473 -53.95 -21.73 -29.92
C ALA A 473 -54.40 -22.05 -31.34
N ASP A 474 -53.48 -21.98 -32.32
CA ASP A 474 -53.75 -22.34 -33.72
C ASP A 474 -54.08 -23.84 -33.87
N ILE A 475 -53.31 -24.72 -33.22
CA ILE A 475 -53.54 -26.18 -33.23
C ILE A 475 -54.91 -26.52 -32.61
N LEU A 476 -55.27 -25.88 -31.51
CA LEU A 476 -56.56 -26.06 -30.84
C LEU A 476 -57.70 -25.26 -31.49
N LYS A 477 -57.41 -24.45 -32.53
CA LYS A 477 -58.34 -23.52 -33.19
C LYS A 477 -59.12 -22.63 -32.21
N VAL A 478 -58.43 -22.12 -31.18
CA VAL A 478 -58.97 -21.18 -30.19
C VAL A 478 -58.23 -19.85 -30.26
N SER A 479 -58.81 -18.77 -29.74
CA SER A 479 -58.06 -17.50 -29.63
C SER A 479 -56.93 -17.63 -28.60
N ARG A 480 -55.84 -16.89 -28.80
CA ARG A 480 -54.71 -16.77 -27.85
C ARG A 480 -55.16 -16.50 -26.41
N ALA A 481 -56.13 -15.61 -26.23
CA ALA A 481 -56.70 -15.28 -24.92
C ALA A 481 -57.45 -16.47 -24.29
N THR A 482 -58.02 -17.36 -25.09
CA THR A 482 -58.68 -18.58 -24.62
C THR A 482 -57.66 -19.66 -24.27
N ALA A 483 -56.62 -19.84 -25.09
CA ALA A 483 -55.50 -20.73 -24.75
C ALA A 483 -54.81 -20.27 -23.45
N TYR A 484 -54.58 -18.97 -23.27
CA TYR A 484 -54.07 -18.42 -22.02
C TYR A 484 -54.98 -18.72 -20.82
N ARG A 485 -56.30 -18.53 -20.95
CA ARG A 485 -57.25 -18.87 -19.90
C ARG A 485 -57.24 -20.36 -19.53
N MET A 486 -57.06 -21.25 -20.52
CA MET A 486 -56.93 -22.69 -20.27
C MET A 486 -55.64 -23.02 -19.50
N VAL A 487 -54.54 -22.31 -19.77
CA VAL A 487 -53.31 -22.41 -18.96
C VAL A 487 -53.56 -21.90 -17.53
N SER A 488 -54.19 -20.73 -17.40
CA SER A 488 -54.47 -20.14 -16.08
C SER A 488 -55.42 -20.99 -15.23
N SER A 489 -56.36 -21.71 -15.86
CA SER A 489 -57.28 -22.62 -15.17
C SER A 489 -56.69 -24.03 -14.96
N GLY A 490 -55.44 -24.28 -15.36
CA GLY A 490 -54.79 -25.58 -15.24
C GLY A 490 -55.28 -26.65 -16.23
N ALA A 491 -56.16 -26.29 -17.16
CA ALA A 491 -56.72 -27.21 -18.15
C ALA A 491 -55.75 -27.51 -19.31
N LEU A 492 -54.81 -26.59 -19.59
CA LEU A 492 -53.73 -26.80 -20.55
C LEU A 492 -52.38 -26.77 -19.82
N PRO A 493 -51.66 -27.91 -19.72
CA PRO A 493 -50.32 -27.94 -19.16
C PRO A 493 -49.37 -27.05 -19.97
N ALA A 494 -48.85 -25.99 -19.35
CA ALA A 494 -47.87 -25.10 -19.96
C ALA A 494 -46.82 -24.67 -18.95
N ARG A 495 -45.59 -24.47 -19.42
CA ARG A 495 -44.47 -23.99 -18.60
C ARG A 495 -44.01 -22.62 -19.07
N GLN A 496 -43.87 -21.69 -18.13
CA GLN A 496 -43.21 -20.41 -18.33
C GLN A 496 -41.91 -20.39 -17.52
N LEU A 497 -40.79 -20.05 -18.17
CA LEU A 497 -39.46 -20.02 -17.52
C LEU A 497 -39.29 -18.82 -16.57
N CYS A 498 -39.77 -17.66 -16.98
CA CYS A 498 -39.78 -16.44 -16.18
C CYS A 498 -40.87 -15.50 -16.67
N THR A 499 -41.26 -14.53 -15.84
CA THR A 499 -42.26 -13.52 -16.21
C THR A 499 -41.86 -12.81 -17.50
N GLY A 500 -42.73 -12.86 -18.52
CA GLY A 500 -42.49 -12.26 -19.84
C GLY A 500 -41.75 -13.14 -20.85
N ALA A 501 -41.35 -14.37 -20.47
CA ALA A 501 -40.99 -15.42 -21.43
C ALA A 501 -42.25 -16.04 -22.06
N PRO A 502 -42.17 -16.60 -23.28
CA PRO A 502 -43.30 -17.29 -23.90
C PRO A 502 -43.71 -18.50 -23.05
N TRP A 503 -45.02 -18.77 -23.02
CA TRP A 503 -45.54 -20.04 -22.50
C TRP A 503 -45.24 -21.15 -23.50
N ILE A 504 -44.68 -22.25 -23.00
CA ILE A 504 -44.33 -23.42 -23.79
C ILE A 504 -45.25 -24.57 -23.41
N VAL A 505 -45.88 -25.16 -24.41
CA VAL A 505 -46.82 -26.29 -24.31
C VAL A 505 -46.21 -27.48 -25.04
N ARG A 506 -46.33 -28.71 -24.51
CA ARG A 506 -45.89 -29.90 -25.24
C ARG A 506 -46.96 -30.33 -26.23
N LEU A 507 -46.53 -30.78 -27.41
CA LEU A 507 -47.40 -31.27 -28.47
C LEU A 507 -48.24 -32.47 -28.00
N SER A 508 -47.68 -33.34 -27.15
CA SER A 508 -48.39 -34.45 -26.50
C SER A 508 -49.60 -33.98 -25.69
N ASP A 509 -49.46 -32.85 -24.99
CA ASP A 509 -50.49 -32.35 -24.08
C ASP A 509 -51.65 -31.73 -24.87
N LEU A 510 -51.37 -31.19 -26.05
CA LEU A 510 -52.38 -30.70 -27.00
C LEU A 510 -53.24 -31.82 -27.62
N GLN A 511 -52.72 -33.04 -27.65
CA GLN A 511 -53.41 -34.21 -28.19
C GLN A 511 -54.28 -34.93 -27.15
N HIS A 512 -54.16 -34.58 -25.87
CA HIS A 512 -54.91 -35.22 -24.79
C HIS A 512 -56.40 -34.89 -24.88
N ASP A 513 -57.26 -35.92 -24.78
CA ASP A 513 -58.71 -35.78 -24.98
C ASP A 513 -59.36 -34.75 -24.04
N VAL A 514 -58.88 -34.65 -22.80
CA VAL A 514 -59.36 -33.67 -21.82
C VAL A 514 -59.12 -32.23 -22.30
N VAL A 515 -57.95 -31.96 -22.88
CA VAL A 515 -57.58 -30.63 -23.40
C VAL A 515 -58.39 -30.30 -24.64
N ARG A 516 -58.61 -31.28 -25.53
CA ARG A 516 -59.42 -31.11 -26.74
C ARG A 516 -60.89 -30.87 -26.42
N ARG A 517 -61.47 -31.62 -25.48
CA ARG A 517 -62.85 -31.43 -25.01
C ARG A 517 -63.06 -30.07 -24.34
N GLU A 518 -62.11 -29.61 -23.53
CA GLU A 518 -62.20 -28.26 -22.94
C GLU A 518 -62.06 -27.18 -24.04
N ALA A 519 -61.16 -27.36 -25.01
CA ALA A 519 -61.06 -26.46 -26.16
C ALA A 519 -62.36 -26.45 -26.98
N ASP A 520 -63.00 -27.60 -27.22
CA ASP A 520 -64.31 -27.73 -27.87
C ASP A 520 -65.41 -27.03 -27.07
N ALA A 521 -65.50 -27.28 -25.76
CA ALA A 521 -66.48 -26.61 -24.90
C ALA A 521 -66.34 -25.08 -24.93
N ARG A 522 -65.10 -24.57 -24.98
CA ARG A 522 -64.81 -23.13 -25.10
C ARG A 522 -65.10 -22.57 -26.49
N ARG A 523 -64.93 -23.37 -27.55
CA ARG A 523 -65.35 -23.01 -28.92
C ARG A 523 -66.87 -22.90 -29.04
N SER A 524 -67.60 -23.85 -28.45
CA SER A 524 -69.06 -23.89 -28.45
C SER A 524 -69.72 -22.80 -27.60
N ARG A 525 -68.97 -22.19 -26.65
CA ARG A 525 -69.42 -21.03 -25.85
C ARG A 525 -69.33 -19.70 -26.60
N ARG A 526 -68.97 -19.67 -27.89
CA ARG A 526 -69.21 -18.48 -28.71
C ARG A 526 -70.72 -18.21 -28.73
N PRO A 527 -71.20 -16.98 -28.46
CA PRO A 527 -72.57 -16.65 -28.79
C PRO A 527 -72.74 -16.89 -30.30
N ARG A 528 -73.75 -17.64 -30.71
CA ARG A 528 -74.25 -17.52 -32.08
C ARG A 528 -74.81 -16.11 -32.17
N SER A 529 -74.06 -15.18 -32.74
CA SER A 529 -74.64 -13.93 -33.21
C SER A 529 -75.64 -14.32 -34.30
N GLN A 530 -76.93 -14.29 -33.98
CA GLN A 530 -78.02 -14.24 -34.95
C GLN A 530 -78.37 -12.79 -35.31
N ASP A 531 -77.55 -11.82 -34.89
CA ASP A 531 -77.73 -10.41 -35.25
C ASP A 531 -76.99 -10.09 -36.57
N LEU A 532 -77.77 -9.86 -37.62
CA LEU A 532 -77.32 -9.40 -38.93
C LEU A 532 -76.73 -7.98 -38.92
N VAL A 533 -76.66 -7.31 -37.77
CA VAL A 533 -76.20 -5.90 -37.64
C VAL A 533 -74.71 -5.79 -37.31
N GLN A 534 -74.00 -6.88 -37.00
CA GLN A 534 -72.58 -6.82 -36.58
C GLN A 534 -71.55 -7.23 -37.65
N ASN A 535 -71.90 -7.17 -38.95
CA ASN A 535 -70.95 -7.49 -40.02
C ASN A 535 -70.96 -6.40 -41.12
N PRO A 536 -70.23 -5.28 -40.97
CA PRO A 536 -70.20 -4.22 -41.98
C PRO A 536 -69.19 -4.47 -43.11
N LEU A 537 -68.74 -5.70 -43.34
CA LEU A 537 -67.80 -6.03 -44.42
C LEU A 537 -68.30 -7.21 -45.25
N LEU A 538 -69.51 -7.08 -45.78
CA LEU A 538 -69.95 -7.72 -47.01
C LEU A 538 -70.87 -6.75 -47.76
N LEU A 539 -70.24 -5.75 -48.39
CA LEU A 539 -70.60 -5.16 -49.67
C LEU A 539 -69.37 -4.46 -50.25
#